data_AF-A0A174JWS2-F1
#
_entry.id   AF-A0A174JWS2-F1
#
_cell.length_a   1.000
_cell.length_b   1.000
_cell.length_c   1.000
_cell.angle_alpha   90.00
_cell.angle_beta   90.00
_cell.angle_gamma   90.00
#
_symmetry.space_group_name_H-M   'P 1'
#
loop_
_entity.id
_entity.type
_entity.pdbx_description
1 polymer ?
#
loop_
_entity_poly.entity_id
_entity_poly.type
_entity_poly.pdbx_seq_one_letter_code
_entity_poly.pdbx_strand_id
1 'polypeptide(L)'
;MNIKKGGERRELIITGAGIGFKKKKGENLDEALADKTYYLESVDDSRRLQEVVKEISEEYLEIVSRIVKTAREEGLKVRDSLYVTLTDHINSAVDRYRENIALKNMMKLEIRKFYPKEYEIGLRAVQ
;
A
#
# COMPACT_ATOMS: atom_id res chain seq x y z
N MET A 1 3.65 5.03 13.58
CA MET A 1 4.10 3.78 12.94
C MET A 1 5.31 3.24 13.68
N ASN A 2 5.37 1.94 13.98
CA ASN A 2 6.52 1.29 14.63
C ASN A 2 6.90 0.02 13.89
N ILE A 3 8.20 -0.30 13.89
CA ILE A 3 8.79 -1.40 13.13
C ILE A 3 9.22 -2.48 14.11
N LYS A 4 8.67 -3.70 13.96
CA LYS A 4 9.10 -4.90 14.68
C LYS A 4 9.88 -5.78 13.71
N LYS A 5 11.07 -6.25 14.09
CA LYS A 5 11.78 -7.27 13.32
C LYS A 5 11.08 -8.60 13.54
N GLY A 6 10.44 -9.16 12.51
CA GLY A 6 9.98 -10.54 12.52
C GLY A 6 11.17 -11.49 12.40
N GLY A 7 11.06 -12.69 13.00
CA GLY A 7 12.06 -13.75 12.82
C GLY A 7 12.33 -14.04 11.35
N GLU A 8 13.61 -14.17 11.00
CA GLU A 8 14.18 -14.31 9.66
C GLU A 8 13.70 -13.27 8.61
N ARG A 9 14.41 -12.13 8.60
CA ARG A 9 14.57 -11.21 7.47
C ARG A 9 13.30 -10.61 6.85
N ARG A 10 12.20 -10.50 7.60
CA ARG A 10 10.99 -9.78 7.18
C ARG A 10 10.77 -8.53 8.04
N GLU A 11 10.56 -7.40 7.37
CA GLU A 11 10.18 -6.17 8.05
C GLU A 11 8.66 -6.07 8.15
N LEU A 12 8.19 -5.52 9.27
CA LEU A 12 6.78 -5.40 9.58
C LEU A 12 6.40 -3.94 9.73
N ILE A 13 5.38 -3.52 8.99
CA ILE A 13 4.74 -2.21 9.16
C ILE A 13 3.39 -2.45 9.81
N ILE A 14 3.14 -1.75 10.92
CA ILE A 14 1.88 -1.85 11.63
C ILE A 14 1.25 -0.45 11.71
N THR A 15 -0.01 -0.36 11.29
CA THR A 15 -0.87 0.82 11.41
C THR A 15 -1.94 0.56 12.46
N GLY A 16 -2.38 1.62 13.13
CA GLY A 16 -3.25 1.53 14.30
C GLY A 16 -3.35 2.86 15.02
N ALA A 17 -4.54 3.24 15.45
CA ALA A 17 -4.76 4.49 16.18
C ALA A 17 -3.83 4.57 17.42
N GLY A 18 -2.86 5.48 17.39
CA GLY A 18 -1.92 5.66 18.49
C GLY A 18 -0.94 4.50 18.75
N ILE A 19 -0.86 3.49 17.87
CA ILE A 19 -0.06 2.26 18.12
C ILE A 19 1.43 2.54 18.40
N GLY A 20 1.96 3.62 17.85
CA GLY A 20 3.34 4.06 18.08
C GLY A 20 3.51 5.21 19.06
N PHE A 21 2.43 5.70 19.65
CA PHE A 21 2.48 6.86 20.53
C PHE A 21 3.25 6.53 21.81
N LYS A 22 4.28 7.32 22.12
CA LYS A 22 5.23 7.14 23.25
C LYS A 22 6.05 5.84 23.25
N LYS A 23 6.04 5.06 22.16
CA LYS A 23 6.81 3.82 22.04
C LYS A 23 8.16 4.08 21.37
N LYS A 24 9.23 3.47 21.90
CA LYS A 24 10.60 3.54 21.36
C LYS A 24 10.98 2.27 20.61
N LYS A 25 12.00 2.36 19.75
CA LYS A 25 12.57 1.20 19.06
C LYS A 25 12.96 0.12 20.08
N GLY A 26 12.44 -1.09 19.88
CA GLY A 26 12.69 -2.25 20.76
C GLY A 26 11.65 -2.45 21.85
N GLU A 27 10.70 -1.53 22.03
CA GLU A 27 9.57 -1.73 22.94
C GLU A 27 8.45 -2.54 22.27
N ASN A 28 7.77 -3.37 23.07
CA ASN A 28 6.63 -4.13 22.60
C ASN A 28 5.46 -3.20 22.27
N LEU A 29 4.87 -3.45 21.10
CA LEU A 29 3.60 -2.88 20.68
C LEU A 29 2.47 -3.72 21.27
N ASP A 30 1.41 -3.04 21.66
CA ASP A 30 0.17 -3.71 21.98
C ASP A 30 -0.50 -4.14 20.67
N GLU A 31 -0.51 -5.45 20.41
CA GLU A 31 -1.10 -6.00 19.18
C GLU A 31 -2.62 -5.78 19.14
N ALA A 32 -3.27 -5.49 20.26
CA ALA A 32 -4.69 -5.13 20.30
C ALA A 32 -5.00 -3.76 19.69
N LEU A 33 -3.98 -2.88 19.57
CA LEU A 33 -4.10 -1.57 18.92
C LEU A 33 -3.75 -1.62 17.43
N ALA A 34 -3.42 -2.80 16.90
CA ALA A 34 -3.04 -2.97 15.50
C ALA A 34 -4.28 -3.10 14.63
N ASP A 35 -4.51 -2.13 13.76
CA ASP A 35 -5.59 -2.19 12.77
C ASP A 35 -5.15 -3.05 11.57
N LYS A 36 -3.92 -2.84 11.09
CA LYS A 36 -3.37 -3.59 9.96
C LYS A 36 -1.88 -3.85 10.14
N THR A 37 -1.47 -5.03 9.69
CA THR A 37 -0.08 -5.47 9.68
C THR A 37 0.33 -5.82 8.25
N TYR A 38 1.40 -5.21 7.77
CA TYR A 38 1.99 -5.43 6.46
C TYR A 38 3.33 -6.13 6.62
N TYR A 39 3.48 -7.26 5.95
CA TYR A 39 4.71 -8.03 5.90
C TYR A 39 5.45 -7.65 4.62
N LEU A 40 6.70 -7.21 4.74
CA LEU A 40 7.54 -6.89 3.60
C LEU A 40 8.78 -7.77 3.65
N GLU A 41 8.97 -8.54 2.58
CA GLU A 41 10.15 -9.40 2.42
C GLU A 41 11.40 -8.59 2.09
N SER A 42 11.24 -7.44 1.44
CA SER A 42 12.33 -6.56 1.03
C SER A 42 12.53 -5.43 2.04
N VAL A 43 13.76 -5.29 2.53
CA VAL A 43 14.18 -4.17 3.40
C VAL A 43 14.06 -2.83 2.65
N ASP A 44 14.37 -2.82 1.35
CA ASP A 44 14.27 -1.61 0.54
C ASP A 44 12.80 -1.19 0.33
N ASP A 45 11.91 -2.15 0.08
CA ASP A 45 10.47 -1.85 -0.06
C ASP A 45 9.91 -1.34 1.28
N SER A 46 10.35 -1.90 2.41
CA SER A 46 9.95 -1.41 3.73
C SER A 46 10.42 0.01 3.99
N ARG A 47 11.68 0.33 3.70
CA ARG A 47 12.20 1.69 3.83
C ARG A 47 11.45 2.67 2.92
N ARG A 48 11.20 2.28 1.67
CA ARG A 48 10.47 3.13 0.71
C ARG A 48 9.01 3.30 1.11
N LEU A 49 8.35 2.26 1.63
CA LEU A 49 6.99 2.41 2.16
C LEU A 49 6.96 3.34 3.37
N GLN A 50 7.97 3.31 4.24
CA GLN A 50 8.07 4.25 5.36
C GLN A 50 8.22 5.70 4.90
N GLU A 51 9.00 5.96 3.86
CA GLU A 51 9.15 7.29 3.25
C GLU A 51 7.82 7.75 2.64
N VAL A 52 7.22 6.90 1.80
CA VAL A 52 5.90 7.12 1.19
C VAL A 52 4.86 7.44 2.27
N VAL A 53 4.67 6.58 3.27
CA VAL A 53 3.63 6.75 4.31
C VAL A 53 3.84 7.99 5.18
N LYS A 54 5.08 8.45 5.37
CA LYS A 54 5.34 9.70 6.10
C LYS A 54 4.90 10.93 5.33
N GLU A 55 4.96 10.89 4.00
CA GLU A 55 4.73 12.03 3.13
C GLU A 55 3.32 12.06 2.50
N ILE A 56 2.68 10.89 2.32
CA ILE A 56 1.64 10.70 1.29
C ILE A 56 0.19 10.56 1.80
N SER A 57 -0.03 10.47 3.13
CA SER A 57 -1.32 10.17 3.80
C SER A 57 -1.61 8.67 3.99
N GLU A 58 -2.00 8.33 5.22
CA GLU A 58 -2.47 6.99 5.61
C GLU A 58 -3.68 6.53 4.79
N GLU A 59 -4.47 7.48 4.27
CA GLU A 59 -5.63 7.23 3.40
C GLU A 59 -5.26 6.44 2.14
N TYR A 60 -4.15 6.77 1.49
CA TYR A 60 -3.77 6.08 0.24
C TYR A 60 -3.27 4.67 0.53
N LEU A 61 -2.57 4.46 1.64
CA LEU A 61 -2.19 3.12 2.07
C LEU A 61 -3.44 2.28 2.38
N GLU A 62 -4.48 2.90 2.93
CA GLU A 62 -5.74 2.22 3.19
C GLU A 62 -6.45 1.78 1.90
N ILE A 63 -6.49 2.67 0.89
CA ILE A 63 -7.02 2.37 -0.45
C ILE A 63 -6.25 1.19 -1.05
N VAL A 64 -4.91 1.25 -1.06
CA VAL A 64 -4.07 0.15 -1.58
C VAL A 64 -4.29 -1.14 -0.82
N SER A 65 -4.45 -1.09 0.51
CA SER A 65 -4.80 -2.25 1.33
C SER A 65 -6.10 -2.90 0.89
N ARG A 66 -7.14 -2.13 0.56
CA ARG A 66 -8.41 -2.66 0.03
C ARG A 66 -8.20 -3.29 -1.35
N ILE A 67 -7.44 -2.64 -2.23
CA ILE A 67 -7.13 -3.16 -3.58
C ILE A 67 -6.39 -4.49 -3.51
N VAL A 68 -5.31 -4.56 -2.71
CA VAL A 68 -4.50 -5.77 -2.53
C VAL A 68 -5.33 -6.91 -1.93
N LYS A 69 -6.19 -6.59 -0.95
CA LYS A 69 -7.12 -7.57 -0.36
C LYS A 69 -8.06 -8.13 -1.41
N THR A 70 -8.79 -7.29 -2.13
CA THR A 70 -9.70 -7.71 -3.19
C THR A 70 -8.97 -8.53 -4.26
N ALA A 71 -7.79 -8.10 -4.70
CA ALA A 71 -7.00 -8.84 -5.68
C ALA A 71 -6.61 -10.25 -5.20
N ARG A 72 -6.22 -10.40 -3.94
CA ARG A 72 -5.90 -11.70 -3.34
C ARG A 72 -7.15 -12.58 -3.20
N GLU A 73 -8.28 -12.02 -2.79
CA GLU A 73 -9.57 -12.72 -2.70
C GLU A 73 -10.06 -13.23 -4.06
N GLU A 74 -9.81 -12.48 -5.13
CA GLU A 74 -10.09 -12.85 -6.53
C GLU A 74 -9.04 -13.83 -7.12
N GLY A 75 -8.09 -14.30 -6.31
CA GLY A 75 -7.10 -15.32 -6.64
C GLY A 75 -5.85 -14.81 -7.37
N LEU A 76 -5.62 -13.49 -7.41
CA LEU A 76 -4.41 -12.93 -8.01
C LEU A 76 -3.20 -13.07 -7.09
N LYS A 77 -2.06 -13.42 -7.68
CA LYS A 77 -0.77 -13.43 -6.98
C LYS A 77 -0.24 -12.00 -6.91
N VAL A 78 -0.32 -11.41 -5.72
CA VAL A 78 0.13 -10.04 -5.46
C VAL A 78 1.35 -10.04 -4.56
N ARG A 79 2.43 -9.43 -5.05
CA ARG A 79 3.66 -9.19 -4.29
C ARG A 79 3.47 -8.01 -3.33
N ASP A 80 4.08 -8.07 -2.15
CA ASP A 80 3.93 -7.00 -1.17
C ASP A 80 4.58 -5.67 -1.61
N SER A 81 5.49 -5.71 -2.60
CA SER A 81 6.01 -4.50 -3.25
C SER A 81 4.91 -3.63 -3.90
N LEU A 82 3.73 -4.20 -4.17
CA LEU A 82 2.57 -3.44 -4.68
C LEU A 82 2.08 -2.39 -3.68
N TYR A 83 2.28 -2.59 -2.37
CA TYR A 83 1.96 -1.57 -1.37
C TYR A 83 2.77 -0.30 -1.59
N VAL A 84 4.04 -0.43 -1.96
CA VAL A 84 4.91 0.71 -2.26
C VAL A 84 4.51 1.35 -3.58
N THR A 85 4.50 0.55 -4.66
CA THR A 85 4.36 1.10 -6.01
C THR A 85 2.98 1.70 -6.24
N LEU A 86 1.92 1.05 -5.75
CA LEU A 86 0.57 1.57 -5.95
C LEU A 86 0.27 2.80 -5.10
N THR A 87 0.82 2.89 -3.89
CA THR A 87 0.65 4.08 -3.03
C THR A 87 1.33 5.29 -3.67
N ASP A 88 2.56 5.13 -4.17
CA ASP A 88 3.30 6.17 -4.90
C ASP A 88 2.59 6.57 -6.22
N HIS A 89 2.01 5.60 -6.93
CA HIS A 89 1.22 5.86 -8.13
C HIS A 89 -0.07 6.63 -7.86
N ILE A 90 -0.80 6.31 -6.78
CA ILE A 90 -2.00 7.05 -6.37
C ILE A 90 -1.63 8.47 -5.98
N ASN A 91 -0.59 8.65 -5.17
CA ASN A 91 -0.13 9.97 -4.76
C ASN A 91 0.16 10.87 -5.96
N SER A 92 1.04 10.40 -6.85
CA SER A 92 1.40 11.16 -8.03
C SER A 92 0.23 11.36 -9.00
N ALA A 93 -0.77 10.47 -9.02
CA ALA A 93 -2.00 10.65 -9.79
C ALA A 93 -2.89 11.75 -9.22
N VAL A 94 -3.00 11.85 -7.90
CA VAL A 94 -3.73 12.92 -7.22
C VAL A 94 -3.02 14.26 -7.39
N ASP A 95 -1.69 14.30 -7.24
CA ASP A 95 -0.90 15.52 -7.45
C ASP A 95 -1.08 16.06 -8.86
N ARG A 96 -0.95 15.20 -9.88
CA ARG A 96 -1.21 15.56 -11.28
C ARG A 96 -2.63 16.07 -11.49
N TYR A 97 -3.62 15.44 -10.86
CA TYR A 97 -5.01 15.89 -10.95
C TYR A 97 -5.19 17.29 -10.35
N ARG A 98 -4.59 17.57 -9.17
CA ARG A 98 -4.60 18.89 -8.53
C ARG A 98 -3.92 19.96 -9.37
N GLU A 99 -2.88 19.59 -10.11
CA GLU A 99 -2.17 20.45 -11.06
C GLU A 99 -2.90 20.60 -12.41
N ASN A 100 -4.09 20.01 -12.58
CA ASN A 100 -4.85 19.98 -13.84
C ASN A 100 -4.08 19.32 -15.01
N ILE A 101 -3.17 18.40 -14.71
CA ILE A 101 -2.45 17.62 -15.70
C ILE A 101 -3.29 16.41 -16.11
N ALA A 102 -3.90 16.48 -17.29
CA ALA A 102 -4.67 15.39 -17.86
C ALA A 102 -3.76 14.38 -18.59
N LEU A 103 -3.76 13.13 -18.14
CA LEU A 103 -3.07 12.03 -18.82
C LEU A 103 -4.07 11.14 -19.56
N LYS A 104 -3.78 10.86 -20.83
CA LYS A 104 -4.53 9.88 -21.61
C LYS A 104 -3.90 8.50 -21.47
N ASN A 105 -4.66 7.52 -20.99
CA ASN A 105 -4.21 6.13 -20.98
C ASN A 105 -4.32 5.53 -22.40
N MET A 106 -3.21 5.53 -23.13
CA MET A 106 -3.12 5.02 -24.51
C MET A 106 -3.28 3.51 -24.60
N MET A 107 -3.13 2.77 -23.50
CA MET A 107 -3.18 1.30 -23.46
C MET A 107 -4.46 0.77 -22.81
N LYS A 108 -5.47 1.62 -22.62
CA LYS A 108 -6.69 1.25 -21.87
C LYS A 108 -7.40 0.04 -22.47
N LEU A 109 -7.46 -0.06 -23.79
CA LEU A 109 -8.16 -1.15 -24.49
C LEU A 109 -7.39 -2.46 -24.36
N GLU A 110 -6.07 -2.40 -24.52
CA GLU A 110 -5.15 -3.53 -24.39
C GLU A 110 -5.16 -4.07 -22.96
N ILE A 111 -5.06 -3.19 -21.95
CA ILE A 111 -5.11 -3.58 -20.53
C ILE A 111 -6.44 -4.29 -20.23
N ARG A 112 -7.58 -3.73 -20.66
CA ARG A 112 -8.89 -4.37 -20.48
C ARG A 112 -8.98 -5.72 -21.18
N LYS A 113 -8.36 -5.88 -22.35
CA LYS A 113 -8.39 -7.12 -23.13
C LYS A 113 -7.50 -8.21 -22.53
N PHE A 114 -6.27 -7.87 -22.12
CA PHE A 114 -5.27 -8.84 -21.68
C PHE A 114 -5.30 -9.10 -20.17
N TYR A 115 -5.73 -8.13 -19.37
CA TYR A 115 -5.79 -8.19 -17.91
C TYR A 115 -7.20 -7.85 -17.39
N PRO A 116 -8.25 -8.59 -17.82
CA PRO A 116 -9.63 -8.23 -17.54
C PRO A 116 -9.95 -8.23 -16.04
N LYS A 117 -9.36 -9.16 -15.26
CA LYS A 117 -9.56 -9.23 -13.80
C LYS A 117 -8.91 -8.05 -13.08
N GLU A 118 -7.64 -7.78 -13.39
CA GLU A 118 -6.89 -6.66 -12.83
C GLU A 118 -7.54 -5.32 -13.19
N TYR A 119 -8.04 -5.20 -14.43
CA TYR A 119 -8.77 -4.03 -14.90
C TYR A 119 -10.08 -3.82 -14.12
N GLU A 120 -10.85 -4.89 -13.88
CA GLU A 120 -12.08 -4.81 -13.10
C GLU A 120 -11.82 -4.41 -11.64
N ILE A 121 -10.83 -5.04 -11.00
CA ILE A 121 -10.41 -4.65 -9.63
C ILE A 121 -9.97 -3.19 -9.60
N GLY A 122 -9.19 -2.75 -10.60
CA GLY A 122 -8.77 -1.37 -10.75
C GLY A 122 -9.95 -0.40 -10.88
N LEU A 123 -11.03 -0.78 -11.57
CA LEU A 123 -12.23 0.05 -11.66
C LEU A 123 -13.00 0.14 -10.33
N ARG A 124 -13.14 -0.98 -9.61
CA ARG A 124 -13.79 -1.00 -8.28
C ARG A 124 -13.05 -0.12 -7.27
N ALA A 125 -11.74 0.07 -7.45
CA ALA A 125 -10.91 0.91 -6.58
C ALA A 125 -11.18 2.42 -6.70
N VAL A 126 -11.83 2.87 -7.78
CA VAL A 126 -12.11 4.30 -8.07
C VAL A 126 -13.59 4.65 -7.84
N GLN A 127 -14.38 3.71 -7.31
CA GLN A 127 -15.80 3.90 -6.97
C GLN A 127 -15.95 4.18 -5.48
#